data_AF-A0A2V8AAT6-F1
#
_entry.id   AF-A0A2V8AAT6-F1
#
_cell.length_a   1.000
_cell.length_b   1.000
_cell.length_c   1.000
_cell.angle_alpha   90.00
_cell.angle_beta   90.00
_cell.angle_gamma   90.00
#
_symmetry.space_group_name_H-M   'P 1'
#
loop_
_entity.id
_entity.type
_entity.pdbx_description
1 polymer ?
#
loop_
_entity_poly.entity_id
_entity_poly.type
_entity_poly.pdbx_seq_one_letter_code
_entity_poly.pdbx_strand_id
1 'polypeptide(L)'
;MAWAGWWIARELKATREDDARGRVLRLMALFSPGIGAVVDDPRALLTWQPLAATARQLFPSEFAALDQASGRSFPFGVEQIEAAHARWSADWLAWERTHDADYKLKAAQIEADISAEGGSALGRARLDAVEREKLDKYQRRYEEYARVSKALRVLGGRP
;
A
#
# COMPACT_ATOMS: atom_id res chain seq x y z
N MET A 1 -42.50 5.61 40.78
CA MET A 1 -42.34 4.75 39.58
C MET A 1 -41.56 5.44 38.45
N ALA A 2 -41.91 6.65 38.03
CA ALA A 2 -41.20 7.36 36.95
C ALA A 2 -39.70 7.66 37.24
N TRP A 3 -39.35 7.95 38.50
CA TRP A 3 -37.97 8.24 38.93
C TRP A 3 -37.00 7.04 38.79
N ALA A 4 -37.46 5.84 39.15
CA ALA A 4 -36.66 4.62 39.03
C ALA A 4 -36.43 4.27 37.55
N GLY A 5 -37.45 4.42 36.70
CA GLY A 5 -37.32 4.22 35.25
C GLY A 5 -36.35 5.22 34.59
N TRP A 6 -36.39 6.49 35.00
CA TRP A 6 -35.44 7.50 34.52
C TRP A 6 -34.00 7.18 34.93
N TRP A 7 -33.78 6.76 36.18
CA TRP A 7 -32.45 6.40 36.67
C TRP A 7 -31.88 5.17 35.95
N ILE A 8 -32.70 4.13 35.75
CA ILE A 8 -32.31 2.93 34.98
C ILE A 8 -31.98 3.29 33.53
N ALA A 9 -32.78 4.14 32.87
CA ALA A 9 -32.51 4.57 31.51
C ALA A 9 -31.20 5.37 31.39
N ARG A 10 -30.91 6.22 32.39
CA ARG A 10 -29.67 6.99 32.46
C ARG A 10 -28.46 6.06 32.63
N GLU A 11 -28.55 5.08 33.52
CA GLU A 11 -27.46 4.14 33.78
C GLU A 11 -27.20 3.25 32.55
N LEU A 12 -28.26 2.71 31.94
CA LEU A 12 -28.15 1.94 30.70
C LEU A 12 -27.52 2.75 29.56
N LYS A 13 -27.81 4.05 29.49
CA LYS A 13 -27.17 4.95 28.52
C LYS A 13 -25.68 5.12 28.81
N ALA A 14 -25.31 5.35 30.08
CA ALA A 14 -23.91 5.50 30.50
C ALA A 14 -23.10 4.23 30.19
N THR A 15 -23.61 3.04 30.53
CA THR A 15 -22.93 1.77 30.23
C THR A 15 -22.74 1.58 28.72
N ARG A 16 -23.75 1.90 27.91
CA ARG A 16 -23.65 1.81 26.45
C ARG A 16 -22.60 2.77 25.87
N GLU A 17 -22.50 3.98 26.43
CA GLU A 17 -21.49 4.97 26.01
C GLU A 17 -20.07 4.49 26.36
N ASP A 18 -19.86 3.92 27.54
CA ASP A 18 -18.56 3.38 27.94
C ASP A 18 -18.16 2.16 27.10
N ASP A 19 -19.10 1.26 26.81
CA ASP A 19 -18.87 0.14 25.90
C ASP A 19 -18.50 0.60 24.48
N ALA A 20 -19.16 1.65 23.99
CA ALA A 20 -18.87 2.25 22.68
C ALA A 20 -17.46 2.86 22.65
N ARG A 21 -17.07 3.62 23.69
CA ARG A 21 -15.69 4.14 23.83
C ARG A 21 -14.67 3.01 23.85
N GLY A 22 -14.96 1.93 24.59
CA GLY A 22 -14.11 0.74 24.62
C GLY A 22 -13.95 0.08 23.25
N ARG A 23 -15.02 0.01 22.44
CA ARG A 23 -14.93 -0.50 21.06
C ARG A 23 -14.13 0.42 20.15
N VAL A 24 -14.30 1.74 20.25
CA VAL A 24 -13.51 2.72 19.51
C VAL A 24 -12.01 2.55 19.78
N LEU A 25 -11.61 2.44 21.06
CA LEU A 25 -10.21 2.21 21.43
C LEU A 25 -9.65 0.90 20.87
N ARG A 26 -10.46 -0.17 20.88
CA ARG A 26 -10.08 -1.46 20.27
C ARG A 26 -9.90 -1.37 18.76
N LEU A 27 -10.75 -0.62 18.06
CA LEU A 27 -10.61 -0.38 16.62
C LEU A 27 -9.32 0.42 16.32
N MET A 28 -9.02 1.44 17.11
CA MET A 28 -7.77 2.20 16.98
C MET A 28 -6.54 1.29 17.18
N ALA A 29 -6.56 0.46 18.21
CA ALA A 29 -5.48 -0.50 18.47
C ALA A 29 -5.34 -1.54 17.34
N LEU A 30 -6.46 -2.03 16.80
CA LEU A 30 -6.47 -3.01 15.72
C LEU A 30 -5.82 -2.49 14.43
N PHE A 31 -6.09 -1.23 14.06
CA PHE A 31 -5.60 -0.65 12.82
C PHE A 31 -4.27 0.09 12.95
N SER A 32 -3.79 0.35 14.17
CA SER A 32 -2.50 1.04 14.40
C SER A 32 -1.32 0.39 13.65
N PRO A 33 -1.13 -0.94 13.65
CA PRO A 33 -0.07 -1.59 12.87
C PRO A 33 -0.23 -1.37 11.37
N GLY A 34 -1.47 -1.39 10.87
CA GLY A 34 -1.75 -1.14 9.46
C GLY A 34 -1.46 0.29 9.03
N ILE A 35 -1.80 1.27 9.89
CA ILE A 35 -1.47 2.68 9.67
C ILE A 35 0.04 2.87 9.57
N GLY A 36 0.82 2.25 10.46
CA GLY A 36 2.29 2.26 10.39
C GLY A 36 2.82 1.59 9.12
N ALA A 37 2.38 0.37 8.83
CA ALA A 37 2.85 -0.39 7.67
C ALA A 37 2.59 0.31 6.32
N VAL A 38 1.49 1.06 6.19
CA VAL A 38 1.17 1.80 4.96
C VAL A 38 2.10 2.99 4.72
N VAL A 39 2.73 3.53 5.76
CA VAL A 39 3.74 4.58 5.59
C VAL A 39 4.95 4.02 4.86
N ASP A 40 5.42 2.84 5.29
CA ASP A 40 6.63 2.21 4.75
C ASP A 40 6.36 1.48 3.43
N ASP A 41 5.23 0.80 3.30
CA ASP A 41 4.89 -0.03 2.14
C ASP A 41 3.45 0.21 1.66
N PRO A 42 3.25 0.83 0.47
CA PRO A 42 1.94 0.99 -0.15
C PRO A 42 1.14 -0.33 -0.25
N ARG A 43 1.81 -1.47 -0.38
CA ARG A 43 1.17 -2.79 -0.53
C ARG A 43 0.40 -3.21 0.72
N ALA A 44 0.72 -2.65 1.89
CA ALA A 44 0.00 -2.91 3.12
C ALA A 44 -1.50 -2.55 2.99
N LEU A 45 -1.86 -1.53 2.20
CA LEU A 45 -3.25 -1.17 1.93
C LEU A 45 -4.06 -2.31 1.30
N LEU A 46 -3.43 -3.19 0.52
CA LEU A 46 -4.11 -4.31 -0.14
C LEU A 46 -4.65 -5.33 0.87
N THR A 47 -4.06 -5.37 2.07
CA THR A 47 -4.52 -6.22 3.18
C THR A 47 -5.44 -5.45 4.11
N TRP A 48 -5.04 -4.24 4.51
CA TRP A 48 -5.71 -3.51 5.57
C TRP A 48 -6.99 -2.80 5.13
N GLN A 49 -7.09 -2.32 3.89
CA GLN A 49 -8.28 -1.60 3.42
C GLN A 49 -9.53 -2.49 3.31
N PRO A 50 -9.46 -3.73 2.77
CA PRO A 50 -10.61 -4.64 2.80
C PRO A 50 -11.07 -4.99 4.23
N LEU A 51 -10.13 -5.14 5.17
CA LEU A 51 -10.45 -5.38 6.57
C LEU A 51 -11.12 -4.16 7.21
N ALA A 52 -10.63 -2.96 6.93
CA ALA A 52 -11.25 -1.71 7.34
C ALA A 52 -12.67 -1.57 6.81
N ALA A 53 -12.89 -1.83 5.51
CA ALA A 53 -14.22 -1.79 4.91
C ALA A 53 -15.19 -2.78 5.58
N THR A 54 -14.74 -3.99 5.88
CA THR A 54 -15.55 -5.00 6.59
C THR A 54 -15.87 -4.55 8.02
N ALA A 55 -14.87 -4.09 8.78
CA ALA A 55 -15.06 -3.60 10.14
C ALA A 55 -16.03 -2.41 10.19
N ARG A 56 -15.96 -1.52 9.18
CA ARG A 56 -16.84 -0.35 9.05
C ARG A 56 -18.30 -0.72 8.81
N GLN A 57 -18.56 -1.82 8.08
CA GLN A 57 -19.92 -2.36 7.92
C GLN A 57 -20.46 -2.99 9.21
N LEU A 58 -19.59 -3.60 10.02
CA LEU A 58 -19.98 -4.24 11.28
C LEU A 58 -20.17 -3.24 12.44
N PHE A 59 -19.40 -2.15 12.45
CA PHE A 59 -19.38 -1.16 13.54
C PHE A 59 -19.58 0.28 13.02
N PRO A 60 -20.68 0.58 12.31
CA PRO A 60 -20.84 1.85 11.59
C PRO A 60 -20.84 3.08 12.51
N SER A 61 -21.42 2.98 13.71
CA SER A 61 -21.46 4.08 14.69
C SER A 61 -20.08 4.46 15.22
N GLU A 62 -19.25 3.45 15.51
CA GLU A 62 -17.91 3.64 16.04
C GLU A 62 -16.99 4.26 14.99
N PHE A 63 -17.09 3.83 13.73
CA PHE A 63 -16.36 4.44 12.63
C PHE A 63 -16.82 5.88 12.33
N ALA A 64 -18.13 6.16 12.41
CA ALA A 64 -18.62 7.53 12.26
C ALA A 64 -18.05 8.47 13.34
N ALA A 65 -17.95 7.99 14.59
CA ALA A 65 -17.31 8.75 15.67
C ALA A 65 -15.82 8.99 15.42
N LEU A 66 -15.11 7.97 14.92
CA LEU A 66 -13.68 8.09 14.55
C LEU A 66 -13.46 9.06 13.39
N ASP A 67 -14.33 9.05 12.39
CA ASP A 67 -14.24 9.98 11.27
C ASP A 67 -14.49 11.42 11.70
N GLN A 68 -15.52 11.62 12.53
CA GLN A 68 -15.82 12.94 13.09
C GLN A 68 -14.64 13.47 13.94
N ALA A 69 -14.02 12.60 14.74
CA ALA A 69 -12.89 12.97 15.59
C ALA A 69 -11.62 13.27 14.78
N SER A 70 -11.38 12.55 13.68
CA SER A 70 -10.17 12.70 12.86
C SER A 70 -10.33 13.68 11.69
N GLY A 71 -11.56 14.09 11.35
CA GLY A 71 -11.88 14.94 10.20
C GLY A 71 -11.70 14.23 8.85
N ARG A 72 -11.46 12.92 8.83
CA ARG A 72 -11.19 12.10 7.63
C ARG A 72 -11.69 10.68 7.84
N SER A 73 -11.76 9.89 6.76
CA SER A 73 -12.14 8.47 6.88
C SER A 73 -11.05 7.68 7.61
N PHE A 74 -11.41 7.09 8.75
CA PHE A 74 -10.57 6.17 9.50
C PHE A 74 -10.75 4.72 8.99
N PRO A 75 -9.70 3.89 8.97
CA PRO A 75 -8.28 4.22 9.19
C PRO A 75 -7.57 4.77 7.96
N PHE A 76 -8.07 4.48 6.74
CA PHE A 76 -7.46 4.92 5.49
C PHE A 76 -8.49 5.64 4.62
N GLY A 77 -8.22 6.93 4.36
CA GLY A 77 -9.02 7.74 3.45
C GLY A 77 -8.58 7.62 1.99
N VAL A 78 -9.42 8.12 1.08
CA VAL A 78 -9.15 8.14 -0.37
C VAL A 78 -7.81 8.83 -0.66
N GLU A 79 -7.56 9.99 -0.06
CA GLU A 79 -6.30 10.73 -0.22
C GLU A 79 -5.07 9.90 0.15
N GLN A 80 -5.16 9.07 1.20
CA GLN A 80 -4.04 8.21 1.61
C GLN A 80 -3.81 7.07 0.61
N ILE A 81 -4.88 6.53 0.04
CA ILE A 81 -4.79 5.49 -1.00
C ILE A 81 -4.19 6.07 -2.28
N GLU A 82 -4.61 7.28 -2.68
CA GLU A 82 -4.05 7.99 -3.83
C GLU A 82 -2.58 8.32 -3.62
N ALA A 83 -2.21 8.83 -2.43
CA ALA A 83 -0.83 9.11 -2.07
C ALA A 83 0.04 7.84 -2.11
N ALA A 84 -0.48 6.70 -1.63
CA ALA A 84 0.20 5.42 -1.70
C ALA A 84 0.40 4.94 -3.16
N HIS A 85 -0.61 5.10 -4.01
CA HIS A 85 -0.49 4.79 -5.45
C HIS A 85 0.52 5.71 -6.16
N ALA A 86 0.53 7.00 -5.83
CA ALA A 86 1.49 7.96 -6.37
C ALA A 86 2.92 7.60 -5.96
N ARG A 87 3.15 7.29 -4.67
CA ARG A 87 4.46 6.85 -4.16
C ARG A 87 4.93 5.57 -4.84
N TRP A 88 4.07 4.55 -4.94
CA TRP A 88 4.39 3.30 -5.62
C TRP A 88 4.80 3.51 -7.09
N SER A 89 4.14 4.45 -7.78
CA SER A 89 4.48 4.82 -9.16
C SER A 89 5.80 5.57 -9.25
N ALA A 90 6.08 6.47 -8.32
CA ALA A 90 7.36 7.16 -8.25
C ALA A 90 8.54 6.20 -7.99
N ASP A 91 8.35 5.23 -7.08
CA ASP A 91 9.36 4.22 -6.77
C ASP A 91 9.66 3.32 -7.98
N TRP A 92 8.62 2.94 -8.75
CA TRP A 92 8.78 2.23 -10.02
C TRP A 92 9.61 3.04 -11.03
N LEU A 93 9.28 4.31 -11.24
CA LEU A 93 9.99 5.17 -12.19
C LEU A 93 11.44 5.46 -11.75
N ALA A 94 11.70 5.55 -10.44
CA ALA A 94 13.05 5.65 -9.92
C ALA A 94 13.84 4.38 -10.21
N TRP A 95 13.26 3.22 -9.92
CA TRP A 95 13.88 1.92 -10.19
C TRP A 95 14.15 1.71 -11.69
N GLU A 96 13.19 2.03 -12.56
CA GLU A 96 13.32 1.87 -14.01
C GLU A 96 14.51 2.67 -14.56
N ARG A 97 14.68 3.91 -14.12
CA ARG A 97 15.83 4.74 -14.52
C ARG A 97 17.17 4.15 -14.08
N THR A 98 17.26 3.68 -12.84
CA THR A 98 18.49 3.05 -12.34
C THR A 98 18.77 1.73 -13.06
N HIS A 99 17.75 0.90 -13.25
CA HIS A 99 17.85 -0.36 -13.99
C HIS A 99 18.36 -0.14 -15.41
N ASP A 100 17.79 0.83 -16.13
CA ASP A 100 18.22 1.15 -17.49
C ASP A 100 19.65 1.69 -17.54
N ALA A 101 20.05 2.54 -16.59
CA ALA A 101 21.40 3.06 -16.50
C ALA A 101 22.43 1.93 -16.24
N ASP A 102 22.13 1.04 -15.28
CA ASP A 102 23.00 -0.08 -14.91
C ASP A 102 23.23 -1.02 -16.10
N TYR A 103 22.17 -1.36 -16.83
CA TYR A 103 22.28 -2.26 -17.98
C TYR A 103 22.93 -1.59 -19.20
N LYS A 104 22.75 -0.29 -19.41
CA LYS A 104 23.51 0.46 -20.43
C LYS A 104 25.01 0.43 -20.14
N LEU A 105 25.40 0.64 -18.89
CA LEU A 105 26.81 0.59 -18.49
C LEU A 105 27.41 -0.81 -18.69
N LYS A 106 26.68 -1.85 -18.27
CA LYS A 106 27.12 -3.25 -18.46
C LYS A 106 27.29 -3.61 -19.93
N ALA A 107 26.34 -3.25 -20.78
CA ALA A 107 26.42 -3.51 -22.22
C ALA A 107 27.62 -2.78 -22.84
N ALA A 108 27.80 -1.49 -22.54
CA ALA A 108 28.91 -0.69 -23.06
C ALA A 108 30.29 -1.26 -22.66
N GLN A 109 30.42 -1.77 -21.44
CA GLN A 109 31.66 -2.44 -21.01
C GLN A 109 31.95 -3.69 -21.85
N ILE A 110 30.95 -4.54 -22.07
CA ILE A 110 31.11 -5.77 -22.87
C ILE A 110 31.40 -5.43 -24.34
N GLU A 111 30.76 -4.40 -24.89
CA GLU A 111 31.02 -3.93 -26.26
C GLU A 111 32.44 -3.39 -26.43
N ALA A 112 32.96 -2.67 -25.43
CA ALA A 112 34.34 -2.21 -25.41
C ALA A 112 35.31 -3.41 -25.38
N ASP A 113 35.04 -4.41 -24.54
CA ASP A 113 35.84 -5.63 -24.45
C ASP A 113 35.81 -6.43 -25.78
N ILE A 114 34.64 -6.58 -26.41
CA ILE A 114 34.49 -7.22 -27.74
C ILE A 114 35.34 -6.49 -28.78
N SER A 115 35.32 -5.15 -28.76
CA SER A 115 36.06 -4.32 -29.70
C SER A 115 37.57 -4.45 -29.48
N ALA A 116 38.03 -4.50 -28.23
CA ALA A 116 39.43 -4.71 -27.87
C ALA A 116 39.93 -6.13 -28.25
N GLU A 117 39.07 -7.14 -28.15
CA GLU A 117 39.38 -8.54 -28.51
C GLU A 117 39.17 -8.86 -30.00
N GLY A 118 38.83 -7.88 -30.85
CA GLY A 118 38.68 -8.08 -32.29
C GLY A 118 37.44 -8.86 -32.72
N GLY A 119 36.34 -8.79 -31.96
CA GLY A 119 35.06 -9.39 -32.35
C GLY A 119 34.80 -10.79 -31.75
N SER A 120 35.27 -11.03 -30.53
CA SER A 120 35.12 -12.27 -29.75
C SER A 120 33.69 -12.82 -29.73
N ALA A 121 33.51 -14.06 -30.19
CA ALA A 121 32.21 -14.77 -30.15
C ALA A 121 31.69 -14.99 -28.72
N LEU A 122 32.61 -15.20 -27.77
CA LEU A 122 32.28 -15.29 -26.35
C LEU A 122 31.76 -13.96 -25.81
N GLY A 123 32.36 -12.83 -26.22
CA GLY A 123 31.89 -11.50 -25.85
C GLY A 123 30.47 -11.23 -26.36
N ARG A 124 30.15 -11.59 -27.61
CA ARG A 124 28.78 -11.49 -28.16
C ARG A 124 27.78 -12.32 -27.36
N ALA A 125 28.12 -13.57 -27.02
CA ALA A 125 27.27 -14.41 -26.20
C ALA A 125 27.04 -13.84 -24.78
N ARG A 126 28.04 -13.15 -24.21
CA ARG A 126 27.89 -12.43 -22.93
C ARG A 126 26.96 -11.22 -23.05
N LEU A 127 27.04 -10.48 -24.15
CA LEU A 127 26.14 -9.35 -24.42
C LEU A 127 24.68 -9.84 -24.50
N ASP A 128 24.41 -10.88 -25.28
CA ASP A 128 23.08 -11.51 -25.38
C ASP A 128 22.55 -11.97 -24.01
N ALA A 129 23.43 -12.52 -23.17
CA ALA A 129 23.05 -12.97 -21.83
C ALA A 129 22.65 -11.79 -20.92
N VAL A 130 23.36 -10.67 -21.01
CA VAL A 130 23.04 -9.44 -20.26
C VAL A 130 21.72 -8.82 -20.73
N GLU A 131 21.44 -8.83 -22.03
CA GLU A 131 20.16 -8.36 -22.58
C GLU A 131 18.99 -9.21 -22.08
N ARG A 132 19.13 -10.54 -22.07
CA ARG A 132 18.11 -11.43 -21.51
C ARG A 132 17.89 -11.18 -20.02
N GLU A 133 18.97 -11.06 -19.25
CA GLU A 133 18.89 -10.76 -17.82
C GLU A 133 18.17 -9.43 -17.55
N LYS A 134 18.43 -8.40 -18.37
CA LYS A 134 17.74 -7.11 -18.33
C LYS A 134 16.23 -7.29 -18.49
N LEU A 135 15.82 -7.98 -19.53
CA LEU A 135 14.40 -8.20 -19.85
C LEU A 135 13.70 -9.01 -18.75
N ASP A 136 14.34 -10.07 -18.26
CA ASP A 136 13.77 -10.93 -17.22
C ASP A 136 13.58 -10.19 -15.88
N LYS A 137 14.50 -9.30 -15.52
CA LYS A 137 14.35 -8.46 -14.32
C LYS A 137 13.29 -7.39 -14.52
N TYR A 138 13.28 -6.74 -15.68
CA TYR A 138 12.25 -5.76 -16.03
C TYR A 138 10.86 -6.36 -15.96
N GLN A 139 10.64 -7.50 -16.62
CA GLN A 139 9.33 -8.13 -16.68
C GLN A 139 8.81 -8.52 -15.30
N ARG A 140 9.64 -9.19 -14.47
CA ARG A 140 9.24 -9.58 -13.10
C ARG A 140 8.84 -8.37 -12.26
N ARG A 141 9.60 -7.28 -12.32
CA ARG A 141 9.30 -6.07 -11.55
C ARG A 141 8.08 -5.34 -12.11
N TYR A 142 7.93 -5.30 -13.43
CA TYR A 142 6.78 -4.71 -14.10
C TYR A 142 5.47 -5.42 -13.74
N GLU A 143 5.48 -6.76 -13.69
CA GLU A 143 4.32 -7.56 -13.27
C GLU A 143 3.90 -7.22 -11.83
N GLU A 144 4.87 -7.07 -10.92
CA GLU A 144 4.60 -6.62 -9.55
C GLU A 144 4.00 -5.20 -9.53
N TYR A 145 4.63 -4.27 -10.24
CA TYR A 145 4.16 -2.89 -10.35
C TYR A 145 2.72 -2.83 -10.87
N ALA A 146 2.44 -3.46 -12.00
CA ALA A 146 1.13 -3.43 -12.66
C ALA A 146 0.04 -4.03 -11.75
N ARG A 147 0.33 -5.17 -11.10
CA ARG A 147 -0.60 -5.81 -10.17
C ARG A 147 -0.95 -4.92 -8.98
N VAL A 148 0.06 -4.33 -8.33
CA VAL A 148 -0.14 -3.48 -7.15
C VAL A 148 -0.81 -2.16 -7.54
N SER A 149 -0.38 -1.51 -8.62
CA SER A 149 -0.96 -0.26 -9.11
C SER A 149 -2.44 -0.43 -9.44
N LYS A 150 -2.81 -1.51 -10.14
CA LYS A 150 -4.21 -1.84 -10.44
C LYS A 150 -5.01 -2.04 -9.15
N ALA A 151 -4.47 -2.78 -8.19
CA ALA A 151 -5.16 -3.06 -6.94
C ALA A 151 -5.36 -1.79 -6.09
N LEU A 152 -4.36 -0.91 -5.99
CA LEU A 152 -4.47 0.38 -5.30
C LEU A 152 -5.49 1.30 -5.97
N ARG A 153 -5.52 1.34 -7.31
CA ARG A 153 -6.53 2.11 -8.04
C ARG A 153 -7.96 1.62 -7.78
N VAL A 154 -8.16 0.30 -7.70
CA VAL A 154 -9.46 -0.29 -7.33
C VAL A 154 -9.85 0.11 -5.91
N LEU A 155 -8.91 0.21 -4.98
CA LEU A 155 -9.19 0.66 -3.61
C LEU A 155 -9.59 2.14 -3.55
N GLY A 156 -8.94 3.00 -4.34
CA GLY A 156 -9.23 4.45 -4.36
C GLY A 156 -10.52 4.82 -5.11
N GLY A 157 -10.97 3.97 -6.04
CA GLY A 157 -12.21 4.17 -6.80
C GLY A 157 -13.48 3.59 -6.15
N ARG A 158 -13.38 2.99 -4.96
CA ARG A 158 -14.57 2.55 -4.20
C ARG A 158 -15.15 3.76 -3.44
N PRO A 159 -16.46 4.03 -3.54
CA PRO A 159 -17.11 5.06 -2.74
C PRO A 159 -17.07 4.73 -1.24
#